data_AF-Q22YQ6-F1
#
_entry.id   AF-Q22YQ6-F1
#
_cell.length_a   1.000
_cell.length_b   1.000
_cell.length_c   1.000
_cell.angle_alpha   90.00
_cell.angle_beta   90.00
_cell.angle_gamma   90.00
#
_symmetry.space_group_name_H-M   'P 1'
#
loop_
_entity.id
_entity.type
_entity.pdbx_description
1 polymer ?
#
loop_
_entity_poly.entity_id
_entity_poly.type
_entity_poly.pdbx_seq_one_letter_code
_entity_poly.pdbx_strand_id
1 'polypeptide(L)'
;MGNQSSQDLIKGLSGCKNLKSLTLKLQSNNIGDQGFKDFKSLMSKCLSIQNMILDLNYNQISDEGASFIGSGLTNYLEIQKLSLNFKFNQIGDQGIQALGQAISSCSNIQSLKIILWDNKFQGPALAQFCDQIKNCQNLQEIQLDVRKCNVDSNTLSLVSDSLSQIKNTSDLTLSLEQNGICQIGLSSLASKLILLSNLQRLTLDLSQMLIGETGINSLCQALPKYSKLSHLTLILIYSNLNAQCAIDLGISLENCKNLQSMCLNLFSNNINDEGAKALISSLKNCEKLKVLQLTLAQKQIKYKNTFYKLFKIVIYK
;
A
#
# COMPACT_ATOMS: atom_id res chain seq x y z
N MET A 1 -10.54 -19.05 18.22
CA MET A 1 -11.71 -19.48 17.41
C MET A 1 -11.23 -20.59 16.47
N GLY A 2 -12.08 -21.17 15.62
CA GLY A 2 -11.70 -22.18 14.61
C GLY A 2 -12.78 -22.22 13.52
N ASN A 3 -12.67 -23.12 12.54
CA ASN A 3 -13.57 -23.15 11.37
C ASN A 3 -15.06 -23.16 11.73
N GLN A 4 -15.48 -24.05 12.64
CA GLN A 4 -16.88 -24.18 13.01
C GLN A 4 -17.42 -22.89 13.64
N SER A 5 -16.68 -22.31 14.59
CA SER A 5 -17.08 -21.07 15.24
C SER A 5 -17.13 -19.88 14.25
N SER A 6 -16.27 -19.87 13.23
CA SER A 6 -16.35 -18.88 12.13
C SER A 6 -17.64 -19.04 11.33
N GLN A 7 -18.00 -20.27 10.96
CA GLN A 7 -19.25 -20.56 10.27
C GLN A 7 -20.48 -20.19 11.11
N ASP A 8 -20.46 -20.51 12.41
CA ASP A 8 -21.56 -20.20 13.32
C ASP A 8 -21.74 -18.68 13.47
N LEU A 9 -20.64 -17.93 13.54
CA LEU A 9 -20.65 -16.46 13.53
C LEU A 9 -21.28 -15.92 12.24
N ILE A 10 -20.79 -16.37 11.08
CA ILE A 10 -21.31 -15.95 9.77
C ILE A 10 -22.80 -16.30 9.65
N LYS A 11 -23.21 -17.48 10.13
CA LYS A 11 -24.61 -17.90 10.16
C LYS A 11 -25.45 -17.00 11.06
N GLY A 12 -24.95 -16.62 12.24
CA GLY A 12 -25.62 -15.67 13.12
C GLY A 12 -25.85 -14.31 12.45
N LEU A 13 -24.86 -13.83 11.68
CA LEU A 13 -24.94 -12.56 10.97
C LEU A 13 -25.94 -12.57 9.80
N SER A 14 -26.27 -13.75 9.24
CA SER A 14 -27.21 -13.88 8.12
C SER A 14 -28.62 -13.30 8.40
N GLY A 15 -28.99 -13.15 9.67
CA GLY A 15 -30.25 -12.53 10.09
C GLY A 15 -30.25 -11.00 10.01
N CYS A 16 -29.08 -10.36 9.93
CA CYS A 16 -28.91 -8.91 10.05
C CYS A 16 -29.04 -8.20 8.67
N LYS A 17 -30.24 -8.29 8.07
CA LYS A 17 -30.50 -7.84 6.68
C LYS A 17 -30.23 -6.35 6.39
N ASN A 18 -30.25 -5.50 7.42
CA ASN A 18 -30.10 -4.05 7.29
C ASN A 18 -28.68 -3.54 7.58
N LEU A 19 -27.68 -4.43 7.68
CA LEU A 19 -26.30 -4.00 7.91
C LEU A 19 -25.79 -3.15 6.74
N LYS A 20 -25.36 -1.94 7.06
CA LYS A 20 -24.62 -1.05 6.14
C LYS A 20 -23.11 -1.18 6.29
N SER A 21 -22.64 -1.64 7.46
CA SER A 21 -21.23 -1.92 7.70
C SER A 21 -21.05 -3.23 8.43
N LEU A 22 -20.02 -3.98 8.02
CA LEU A 22 -19.58 -5.20 8.65
C LEU A 22 -18.09 -5.10 8.94
N THR A 23 -17.72 -5.23 10.21
CA THR A 23 -16.31 -5.34 10.63
C THR A 23 -16.13 -6.63 11.40
N LEU A 24 -15.34 -7.56 10.86
CA LEU A 24 -14.97 -8.81 11.51
C LEU A 24 -13.48 -8.82 11.79
N LYS A 25 -13.11 -8.82 13.07
CA LYS A 25 -11.73 -8.89 13.54
C LYS A 25 -11.45 -10.28 14.07
N LEU A 26 -10.96 -11.15 13.18
CA LEU A 26 -10.79 -12.57 13.43
C LEU A 26 -9.30 -12.98 13.35
N GLN A 27 -8.39 -12.05 13.65
CA GLN A 27 -6.97 -12.34 13.72
C GLN A 27 -6.61 -13.49 14.67
N SER A 28 -5.57 -14.27 14.32
CA SER A 28 -4.95 -15.27 15.21
C SER A 28 -5.92 -16.32 15.76
N ASN A 29 -6.74 -16.89 14.87
CA ASN A 29 -7.86 -17.75 15.25
C ASN A 29 -7.83 -19.14 14.61
N ASN A 30 -6.70 -19.61 14.08
CA ASN A 30 -6.58 -20.94 13.46
C ASN A 30 -7.71 -21.26 12.46
N ILE A 31 -8.24 -20.24 11.77
CA ILE A 31 -9.29 -20.39 10.78
C ILE A 31 -8.62 -20.84 9.48
N GLY A 32 -8.96 -22.03 9.00
CA GLY A 32 -8.62 -22.50 7.67
C GLY A 32 -9.76 -22.24 6.67
N ASP A 33 -9.60 -22.79 5.47
CA ASP A 33 -10.50 -22.55 4.34
C ASP A 33 -11.97 -22.84 4.65
N GLN A 34 -12.21 -23.94 5.36
CA GLN A 34 -13.56 -24.36 5.72
C GLN A 34 -14.29 -23.34 6.58
N GLY A 35 -13.60 -22.46 7.33
CA GLY A 35 -14.23 -21.39 8.09
C GLY A 35 -15.06 -20.40 7.25
N PHE A 36 -14.85 -20.38 5.92
CA PHE A 36 -15.55 -19.51 4.97
C PHE A 36 -16.33 -20.26 3.88
N LYS A 37 -16.38 -21.60 3.88
CA LYS A 37 -17.04 -22.40 2.83
C LYS A 37 -18.47 -21.95 2.50
N ASP A 38 -19.21 -21.56 3.54
CA ASP A 38 -20.62 -21.15 3.45
C ASP A 38 -20.79 -19.62 3.43
N PHE A 39 -19.71 -18.85 3.32
CA PHE A 39 -19.75 -17.38 3.41
C PHE A 39 -20.72 -16.77 2.39
N LYS A 40 -20.68 -17.26 1.14
CA LYS A 40 -21.59 -16.80 0.08
C LYS A 40 -23.06 -17.09 0.37
N SER A 41 -23.37 -18.33 0.76
CA SER A 41 -24.76 -18.76 0.96
C SER A 41 -25.36 -18.11 2.21
N LEU A 42 -24.61 -18.09 3.32
CA LEU A 42 -25.05 -17.54 4.59
C LEU A 42 -25.23 -16.03 4.53
N MET A 43 -24.35 -15.30 3.84
CA MET A 43 -24.44 -13.84 3.80
C MET A 43 -25.26 -13.27 2.63
N SER A 44 -25.90 -14.13 1.83
CA SER A 44 -26.77 -13.74 0.69
C SER A 44 -27.93 -12.80 1.04
N LYS A 45 -28.23 -12.60 2.33
CA LYS A 45 -29.30 -11.72 2.81
C LYS A 45 -28.82 -10.35 3.30
N CYS A 46 -27.51 -10.15 3.44
CA CYS A 46 -26.93 -8.90 3.95
C CYS A 46 -26.47 -7.98 2.80
N LEU A 47 -27.28 -7.84 1.76
CA LEU A 47 -26.86 -7.23 0.48
C LEU A 47 -26.64 -5.72 0.54
N SER A 48 -27.13 -5.05 1.59
CA SER A 48 -27.03 -3.60 1.79
C SER A 48 -25.69 -3.13 2.35
N ILE A 49 -24.71 -4.03 2.55
CA ILE A 49 -23.40 -3.66 3.09
C ILE A 49 -22.64 -2.77 2.10
N GLN A 50 -22.23 -1.60 2.59
CA GLN A 50 -21.45 -0.61 1.86
C GLN A 50 -20.00 -0.54 2.35
N ASN A 51 -19.76 -0.87 3.62
CA ASN A 51 -18.44 -0.83 4.24
C ASN A 51 -18.10 -2.20 4.85
N MET A 52 -17.13 -2.91 4.28
CA MET A 52 -16.70 -4.22 4.77
C MET A 52 -15.23 -4.21 5.18
N ILE A 53 -14.96 -4.64 6.41
CA ILE A 53 -13.62 -4.86 6.95
C ILE A 53 -13.52 -6.29 7.44
N LEU A 54 -12.67 -7.09 6.81
CA LEU A 54 -12.33 -8.44 7.25
C LEU A 54 -10.85 -8.47 7.65
N ASP A 55 -10.59 -8.56 8.95
CA ASP A 55 -9.25 -8.79 9.48
C ASP A 55 -9.07 -10.28 9.79
N LEU A 56 -8.37 -10.96 8.90
CA LEU A 56 -8.15 -12.41 8.90
C LEU A 56 -6.67 -12.74 9.05
N ASN A 57 -5.88 -11.81 9.59
CA ASN A 57 -4.45 -12.01 9.72
C ASN A 57 -4.08 -13.18 10.66
N TYR A 58 -2.92 -13.79 10.44
CA TYR A 58 -2.43 -14.93 11.23
C TYR A 58 -3.47 -16.06 11.33
N ASN A 59 -3.90 -16.57 10.18
CA ASN A 59 -4.80 -17.71 10.07
C ASN A 59 -4.20 -18.73 9.08
N GLN A 60 -4.99 -19.72 8.66
CA GLN A 60 -4.55 -20.80 7.78
C GLN A 60 -5.33 -20.77 6.45
N ILE A 61 -5.69 -19.58 5.97
CA ILE A 61 -6.44 -19.40 4.73
C ILE A 61 -5.52 -19.63 3.54
N SER A 62 -5.88 -20.57 2.68
CA SER A 62 -5.21 -20.88 1.42
C SER A 62 -5.98 -20.28 0.23
N ASP A 63 -5.65 -20.74 -0.99
CA ASP A 63 -6.39 -20.40 -2.20
C ASP A 63 -7.88 -20.75 -2.12
N GLU A 64 -8.21 -21.87 -1.49
CA GLU A 64 -9.60 -22.32 -1.38
C GLU A 64 -10.43 -21.35 -0.50
N GLY A 65 -9.92 -20.98 0.67
CA GLY A 65 -10.59 -20.03 1.56
C GLY A 65 -10.68 -18.63 0.96
N ALA A 66 -9.63 -18.16 0.28
CA ALA A 66 -9.66 -16.91 -0.46
C ALA A 66 -10.73 -16.92 -1.57
N SER A 67 -10.87 -18.05 -2.28
CA SER A 67 -11.91 -18.26 -3.29
C SER A 67 -13.32 -18.26 -2.68
N PHE A 68 -13.54 -18.90 -1.53
CA PHE A 68 -14.83 -18.83 -0.83
C PHE A 68 -15.19 -17.41 -0.41
N ILE A 69 -14.22 -16.65 0.12
CA ILE A 69 -14.41 -15.24 0.47
C ILE A 69 -14.71 -14.42 -0.78
N GLY A 70 -13.92 -14.55 -1.84
CA GLY A 70 -14.13 -13.87 -3.12
C GLY A 70 -15.52 -14.17 -3.70
N SER A 71 -15.91 -15.44 -3.75
CA SER A 71 -17.23 -15.85 -4.23
C SER A 71 -18.37 -15.23 -3.42
N GLY A 72 -18.20 -15.05 -2.11
CA GLY A 72 -19.17 -14.34 -1.27
C GLY A 72 -19.17 -12.83 -1.47
N LEU A 73 -18.03 -12.20 -1.74
CA LEU A 73 -17.93 -10.77 -2.01
C LEU A 73 -18.78 -10.34 -3.22
N THR A 74 -18.95 -11.22 -4.21
CA THR A 74 -19.78 -10.93 -5.40
C THR A 74 -21.26 -10.68 -5.12
N ASN A 75 -21.75 -11.01 -3.92
CA ASN A 75 -23.13 -10.68 -3.52
C ASN A 75 -23.31 -9.19 -3.19
N TYR A 76 -22.26 -8.47 -2.81
CA TYR A 76 -22.37 -7.14 -2.21
C TYR A 76 -22.07 -6.03 -3.22
N LEU A 77 -23.00 -5.82 -4.14
CA LEU A 77 -22.86 -4.83 -5.22
C LEU A 77 -22.89 -3.37 -4.71
N GLU A 78 -23.31 -3.13 -3.46
CA GLU A 78 -23.30 -1.81 -2.82
C GLU A 78 -21.96 -1.45 -2.14
N ILE A 79 -20.96 -2.34 -2.12
CA ILE A 79 -19.68 -2.05 -1.45
C ILE A 79 -19.03 -0.81 -2.05
N GLN A 80 -18.76 0.16 -1.17
CA GLN A 80 -18.01 1.38 -1.43
C GLN A 80 -16.62 1.32 -0.79
N LYS A 81 -16.50 0.67 0.38
CA LYS A 81 -15.23 0.51 1.08
C LYS A 81 -14.99 -0.95 1.44
N LEU A 82 -13.87 -1.49 0.98
CA LEU A 82 -13.47 -2.86 1.24
C LEU A 82 -12.05 -2.88 1.82
N SER A 83 -11.91 -3.43 3.02
CA SER A 83 -10.63 -3.71 3.65
C SER A 83 -10.49 -5.19 3.93
N LEU A 84 -9.54 -5.84 3.28
CA LEU A 84 -9.20 -7.24 3.49
C LEU A 84 -7.78 -7.34 4.02
N ASN A 85 -7.62 -7.91 5.21
CA ASN A 85 -6.30 -8.16 5.80
C ASN A 85 -6.06 -9.66 5.91
N PHE A 86 -5.20 -10.17 5.05
CA PHE A 86 -4.81 -11.56 4.95
C PHE A 86 -3.33 -11.79 5.29
N LYS A 87 -2.65 -10.84 5.95
CA LYS A 87 -1.22 -11.05 6.27
C LYS A 87 -1.00 -12.35 7.06
N PHE A 88 0.14 -13.01 6.83
CA PHE A 88 0.49 -14.28 7.46
C PHE A 88 -0.61 -15.35 7.28
N ASN A 89 -0.92 -15.66 6.03
CA ASN A 89 -1.77 -16.77 5.62
C ASN A 89 -1.04 -17.60 4.54
N GLN A 90 -1.76 -18.42 3.79
CA GLN A 90 -1.21 -19.36 2.81
C GLN A 90 -1.80 -19.14 1.41
N ILE A 91 -2.25 -17.92 1.10
CA ILE A 91 -2.87 -17.56 -0.19
C ILE A 91 -1.80 -17.62 -1.28
N GLY A 92 -2.03 -18.45 -2.28
CA GLY A 92 -1.26 -18.57 -3.51
C GLY A 92 -1.89 -17.82 -4.69
N ASP A 93 -1.48 -18.20 -5.89
CA ASP A 93 -1.84 -17.50 -7.13
C ASP A 93 -3.34 -17.58 -7.44
N GLN A 94 -3.97 -18.72 -7.19
CA GLN A 94 -5.38 -18.91 -7.49
C GLN A 94 -6.27 -18.09 -6.55
N GLY A 95 -5.88 -17.99 -5.27
CA GLY A 95 -6.63 -17.25 -4.27
C GLY A 95 -6.59 -15.75 -4.54
N ILE A 96 -5.44 -15.19 -4.87
CA ILE A 96 -5.36 -13.75 -5.19
C ILE A 96 -6.09 -13.42 -6.51
N GLN A 97 -6.02 -14.29 -7.52
CA GLN A 97 -6.80 -14.12 -8.76
C GLN A 97 -8.32 -14.19 -8.51
N ALA A 98 -8.78 -15.10 -7.66
CA ALA A 98 -10.19 -15.18 -7.28
C ALA A 98 -10.65 -13.93 -6.54
N LEU A 99 -9.81 -13.39 -5.63
CA LEU A 99 -10.09 -12.13 -4.95
C LEU A 99 -10.17 -10.95 -5.93
N GLY A 100 -9.23 -10.84 -6.87
CA GLY A 100 -9.24 -9.75 -7.87
C GLY A 100 -10.45 -9.82 -8.78
N GLN A 101 -10.84 -11.01 -9.24
CA GLN A 101 -12.06 -11.20 -10.03
C GLN A 101 -13.30 -10.78 -9.23
N ALA A 102 -13.41 -11.20 -7.97
CA ALA A 102 -14.53 -10.84 -7.11
C ALA A 102 -14.59 -9.32 -6.87
N ILE A 103 -13.47 -8.69 -6.56
CA ILE A 103 -13.40 -7.24 -6.32
C ILE A 103 -13.76 -6.46 -7.59
N SER A 104 -13.37 -6.95 -8.78
CA SER A 104 -13.74 -6.30 -10.04
C SER A 104 -15.25 -6.26 -10.31
N SER A 105 -16.03 -7.13 -9.65
CA SER A 105 -17.50 -7.09 -9.70
C SER A 105 -18.13 -6.03 -8.78
N CYS A 106 -17.37 -5.48 -7.82
CA CYS A 106 -17.83 -4.45 -6.90
C CYS A 106 -17.76 -3.06 -7.57
N SER A 107 -18.65 -2.79 -8.53
CA SER A 107 -18.60 -1.60 -9.40
C SER A 107 -18.67 -0.25 -8.66
N ASN A 108 -19.21 -0.23 -7.44
CA ASN A 108 -19.35 0.96 -6.60
C ASN A 108 -18.16 1.21 -5.67
N ILE A 109 -17.11 0.37 -5.72
CA ILE A 109 -15.97 0.49 -4.80
C ILE A 109 -15.19 1.79 -5.04
N GLN A 110 -15.00 2.54 -3.95
CA GLN A 110 -14.28 3.81 -3.90
C GLN A 110 -12.98 3.70 -3.10
N SER A 111 -12.94 2.80 -2.10
CA SER A 111 -11.78 2.56 -1.26
C SER A 111 -11.49 1.06 -1.19
N LEU A 112 -10.31 0.66 -1.66
CA LEU A 112 -9.82 -0.70 -1.58
C LEU A 112 -8.54 -0.73 -0.75
N LYS A 113 -8.58 -1.48 0.34
CA LYS A 113 -7.43 -1.84 1.15
C LYS A 113 -7.24 -3.35 1.12
N ILE A 114 -6.09 -3.81 0.64
CA ILE A 114 -5.73 -5.21 0.65
C ILE A 114 -4.32 -5.39 1.22
N ILE A 115 -4.24 -6.18 2.30
CA ILE A 115 -2.99 -6.52 2.97
C ILE A 115 -2.75 -8.01 2.79
N LEU A 116 -1.64 -8.34 2.13
CA LEU A 116 -1.28 -9.67 1.67
C LEU A 116 0.12 -10.10 2.10
N TRP A 117 0.78 -9.32 2.96
CA TRP A 117 2.13 -9.60 3.49
C TRP A 117 2.30 -11.06 3.93
N ASP A 118 3.39 -11.70 3.49
CA ASP A 118 3.82 -13.05 3.91
C ASP A 118 2.74 -14.11 3.57
N ASN A 119 2.40 -14.17 2.28
CA ASN A 119 1.58 -15.20 1.64
C ASN A 119 2.41 -15.92 0.56
N LYS A 120 1.80 -16.86 -0.18
CA LYS A 120 2.48 -17.81 -1.08
C LYS A 120 2.37 -17.48 -2.57
N PHE A 121 1.63 -16.44 -2.95
CA PHE A 121 1.48 -16.03 -4.36
C PHE A 121 2.79 -15.48 -4.93
N GLN A 122 2.90 -15.51 -6.24
CA GLN A 122 4.03 -15.00 -7.01
C GLN A 122 3.65 -13.72 -7.75
N GLY A 123 4.67 -12.99 -8.19
CA GLY A 123 4.51 -11.69 -8.84
C GLY A 123 3.48 -11.64 -9.99
N PRO A 124 3.48 -12.58 -10.96
CA PRO A 124 2.50 -12.57 -12.05
C PRO A 124 1.04 -12.60 -11.60
N ALA A 125 0.71 -13.34 -10.54
CA ALA A 125 -0.65 -13.37 -10.00
C ALA A 125 -1.05 -12.03 -9.36
N LEU A 126 -0.11 -11.31 -8.73
CA LEU A 126 -0.33 -9.94 -8.25
C LEU A 126 -0.56 -8.96 -9.40
N ALA A 127 0.20 -9.09 -10.49
CA ALA A 127 -0.01 -8.26 -11.68
C ALA A 127 -1.41 -8.50 -12.27
N GLN A 128 -1.84 -9.76 -12.36
CA GLN A 128 -3.17 -10.12 -12.83
C GLN A 128 -4.29 -9.62 -11.90
N PHE A 129 -4.08 -9.68 -10.58
CA PHE A 129 -4.97 -9.05 -9.60
C PHE A 129 -5.11 -7.54 -9.86
N CYS A 130 -3.99 -6.84 -10.04
CA CYS A 130 -4.00 -5.40 -10.35
C CYS A 130 -4.70 -5.11 -11.68
N ASP A 131 -4.52 -5.99 -12.67
CA ASP A 131 -5.19 -5.91 -13.96
C ASP A 131 -6.71 -6.06 -13.85
N GLN A 132 -7.20 -6.89 -12.94
CA GLN A 132 -8.63 -7.06 -12.69
C GLN A 132 -9.23 -5.83 -11.99
N ILE A 133 -8.58 -5.32 -10.93
CA ILE A 133 -9.11 -4.18 -10.16
C ILE A 133 -9.03 -2.84 -10.92
N LYS A 134 -8.24 -2.76 -12.01
CA LYS A 134 -8.20 -1.56 -12.86
C LYS A 134 -9.57 -1.19 -13.45
N ASN A 135 -10.47 -2.17 -13.54
CA ASN A 135 -11.84 -1.99 -14.03
C ASN A 135 -12.77 -1.33 -13.01
N CYS A 136 -12.35 -1.19 -11.75
CA CYS A 136 -13.11 -0.49 -10.71
C CYS A 136 -12.97 1.03 -10.89
N GLN A 137 -13.73 1.61 -11.82
CA GLN A 137 -13.58 3.01 -12.26
C GLN A 137 -13.86 4.04 -11.16
N ASN A 138 -14.57 3.67 -10.09
CA ASN A 138 -14.89 4.56 -8.97
C ASN A 138 -13.80 4.61 -7.89
N LEU A 139 -12.73 3.81 -8.01
CA LEU A 139 -11.65 3.79 -7.02
C LEU A 139 -10.95 5.14 -6.91
N GLN A 140 -10.91 5.64 -5.67
CA GLN A 140 -10.25 6.87 -5.26
C GLN A 140 -9.14 6.62 -4.25
N GLU A 141 -9.27 5.55 -3.46
CA GLU A 141 -8.29 5.14 -2.47
C GLU A 141 -7.86 3.69 -2.72
N ILE A 142 -6.56 3.50 -2.87
CA ILE A 142 -5.94 2.17 -3.05
C ILE A 142 -4.83 2.01 -2.03
N GLN A 143 -4.98 1.04 -1.15
CA GLN A 143 -3.91 0.58 -0.26
C GLN A 143 -3.58 -0.88 -0.58
N LEU A 144 -2.39 -1.10 -1.11
CA LEU A 144 -1.86 -2.42 -1.44
C LEU A 144 -0.60 -2.68 -0.62
N ASP A 145 -0.68 -3.63 0.31
CA ASP A 145 0.45 -4.07 1.13
C ASP A 145 0.84 -5.51 0.75
N VAL A 146 1.94 -5.62 0.02
CA VAL A 146 2.48 -6.88 -0.53
C VAL A 146 3.94 -7.06 -0.10
N ARG A 147 4.25 -6.63 1.13
CA ARG A 147 5.58 -6.84 1.70
C ARG A 147 5.95 -8.31 1.70
N LYS A 148 7.22 -8.64 1.47
CA LYS A 148 7.73 -10.02 1.51
C LYS A 148 6.84 -11.00 0.72
N CYS A 149 6.45 -10.63 -0.50
CA CYS A 149 5.60 -11.43 -1.40
C CYS A 149 6.31 -11.81 -2.71
N ASN A 150 7.65 -11.78 -2.72
CA ASN A 150 8.47 -12.10 -3.89
C ASN A 150 8.09 -11.31 -5.16
N VAL A 151 7.76 -10.02 -4.99
CA VAL A 151 7.47 -9.12 -6.11
C VAL A 151 8.80 -8.66 -6.73
N ASP A 152 8.99 -8.87 -8.03
CA ASP A 152 10.17 -8.41 -8.76
C ASP A 152 9.91 -7.12 -9.56
N SER A 153 10.95 -6.57 -10.18
CA SER A 153 10.84 -5.35 -11.00
C SER A 153 9.89 -5.49 -12.20
N ASN A 154 9.84 -6.67 -12.83
CA ASN A 154 8.95 -6.92 -13.97
C ASN A 154 7.49 -6.91 -13.53
N THR A 155 7.20 -7.58 -12.42
CA THR A 155 5.89 -7.56 -11.77
C THR A 155 5.50 -6.14 -11.39
N LEU A 156 6.39 -5.39 -10.75
CA LEU A 156 6.09 -4.01 -10.36
C LEU A 156 5.79 -3.15 -11.58
N SER A 157 6.46 -3.36 -12.71
CA SER A 157 6.13 -2.66 -13.97
C SER A 157 4.70 -2.92 -14.41
N LEU A 158 4.27 -4.19 -14.42
CA LEU A 158 2.90 -4.57 -14.79
C LEU A 158 1.86 -4.03 -13.80
N VAL A 159 2.14 -4.13 -12.49
CA VAL A 159 1.31 -3.53 -11.43
C VAL A 159 1.17 -2.02 -11.64
N SER A 160 2.28 -1.34 -11.97
CA SER A 160 2.30 0.10 -12.23
C SER A 160 1.48 0.47 -13.46
N ASP A 161 1.56 -0.34 -14.53
CA ASP A 161 0.74 -0.16 -15.73
C ASP A 161 -0.75 -0.24 -15.39
N SER A 162 -1.19 -1.28 -14.67
CA SER A 162 -2.60 -1.43 -14.28
C SER A 162 -3.07 -0.32 -13.35
N LEU A 163 -2.33 -0.01 -12.28
CA LEU A 163 -2.70 1.04 -11.32
C LEU A 163 -2.77 2.42 -11.98
N SER A 164 -1.89 2.71 -12.95
CA SER A 164 -1.90 3.98 -13.66
C SER A 164 -3.18 4.22 -14.48
N GLN A 165 -3.97 3.17 -14.78
CA GLN A 165 -5.25 3.30 -15.48
C GLN A 165 -6.41 3.75 -14.58
N ILE A 166 -6.25 3.70 -13.26
CA ILE A 166 -7.28 4.07 -12.30
C ILE A 166 -7.23 5.59 -12.04
N LYS A 167 -7.64 6.39 -13.04
CA LYS A 167 -7.43 7.85 -13.07
C LYS A 167 -8.09 8.65 -11.95
N ASN A 168 -9.08 8.06 -11.27
CA ASN A 168 -9.76 8.67 -10.14
C ASN A 168 -9.00 8.53 -8.82
N THR A 169 -7.89 7.79 -8.81
CA THR A 169 -7.04 7.61 -7.61
C THR A 169 -6.55 8.96 -7.09
N SER A 170 -6.93 9.26 -5.85
CA SER A 170 -6.55 10.45 -5.09
C SER A 170 -5.67 10.09 -3.89
N ASP A 171 -5.74 8.85 -3.42
CA ASP A 171 -4.89 8.29 -2.37
C ASP A 171 -4.32 6.94 -2.82
N LEU A 172 -3.00 6.86 -2.90
CA LEU A 172 -2.29 5.65 -3.23
C LEU A 172 -1.29 5.31 -2.12
N THR A 173 -1.44 4.13 -1.55
CA THR A 173 -0.50 3.53 -0.61
C THR A 173 0.02 2.21 -1.15
N LEU A 174 1.32 2.12 -1.40
CA LEU A 174 2.00 0.90 -1.80
C LEU A 174 3.06 0.53 -0.76
N SER A 175 2.89 -0.62 -0.12
CA SER A 175 3.91 -1.20 0.75
C SER A 175 4.57 -2.38 0.05
N LEU A 176 5.83 -2.16 -0.36
CA LEU A 176 6.63 -3.05 -1.19
C LEU A 176 7.89 -3.56 -0.48
N GLU A 177 8.06 -3.26 0.81
CA GLU A 177 9.21 -3.67 1.61
C GLU A 177 9.57 -5.17 1.46
N GLN A 178 10.87 -5.48 1.46
CA GLN A 178 11.42 -6.84 1.38
C GLN A 178 10.96 -7.62 0.13
N ASN A 179 10.96 -6.96 -1.02
CA ASN A 179 10.71 -7.57 -2.33
C ASN A 179 11.93 -7.44 -3.26
N GLY A 180 11.97 -8.25 -4.32
CA GLY A 180 13.06 -8.29 -5.31
C GLY A 180 13.04 -7.14 -6.32
N ILE A 181 12.67 -5.94 -5.87
CA ILE A 181 12.57 -4.76 -6.73
C ILE A 181 13.91 -4.02 -6.73
N CYS A 182 14.46 -3.81 -7.92
CA CYS A 182 15.69 -3.04 -8.16
C CYS A 182 15.37 -1.66 -8.77
N GLN A 183 16.41 -0.91 -9.15
CA GLN A 183 16.27 0.41 -9.74
C GLN A 183 15.30 0.48 -10.93
N ILE A 184 15.28 -0.55 -11.79
CA ILE A 184 14.43 -0.58 -12.99
C ILE A 184 12.95 -0.62 -12.61
N GLY A 185 12.58 -1.44 -11.62
CA GLY A 185 11.19 -1.53 -11.15
C GLY A 185 10.69 -0.21 -10.59
N LEU A 186 11.53 0.49 -9.80
CA LEU A 186 11.18 1.81 -9.28
C LEU A 186 11.09 2.87 -10.41
N SER A 187 11.98 2.83 -11.40
CA SER A 187 11.90 3.70 -12.58
C SER A 187 10.59 3.49 -13.34
N SER A 188 10.16 2.24 -13.55
CA SER A 188 8.87 1.93 -14.16
C SER A 188 7.72 2.49 -13.34
N LEU A 189 7.69 2.24 -12.03
CA LEU A 189 6.67 2.78 -11.13
C LEU A 189 6.59 4.31 -11.22
N ALA A 190 7.73 4.99 -11.10
CA ALA A 190 7.82 6.44 -11.17
C ALA A 190 7.32 6.98 -12.51
N SER A 191 7.65 6.34 -13.64
CA SER A 191 7.23 6.77 -14.97
C SER A 191 5.72 6.63 -15.24
N LYS A 192 5.08 5.64 -14.61
CA LYS A 192 3.66 5.32 -14.84
C LYS A 192 2.73 6.05 -13.88
N LEU A 193 3.11 6.18 -12.62
CA LEU A 193 2.24 6.82 -11.62
C LEU A 193 2.00 8.30 -11.91
N ILE A 194 2.85 8.99 -12.70
CA ILE A 194 2.62 10.38 -13.10
C ILE A 194 1.26 10.59 -13.78
N LEU A 195 0.69 9.52 -14.34
CA LEU A 195 -0.60 9.53 -15.02
C LEU A 195 -1.79 9.66 -14.05
N LEU A 196 -1.56 9.55 -12.75
CA LEU A 196 -2.55 9.77 -11.69
C LEU A 196 -2.64 11.27 -11.35
N SER A 197 -3.21 12.06 -12.26
CA SER A 197 -3.30 13.52 -12.12
C SER A 197 -4.17 14.02 -10.95
N ASN A 198 -4.97 13.13 -10.35
CA ASN A 198 -5.80 13.42 -9.19
C ASN A 198 -5.13 13.11 -7.85
N LEU A 199 -3.90 12.60 -7.85
CA LEU A 199 -3.22 12.13 -6.65
C LEU A 199 -2.96 13.27 -5.66
N GLN A 200 -3.54 13.16 -4.47
CA GLN A 200 -3.40 14.09 -3.36
C GLN A 200 -2.54 13.52 -2.23
N ARG A 201 -2.58 12.19 -2.05
CA ARG A 201 -1.83 11.47 -1.03
C ARG A 201 -1.08 10.31 -1.68
N LEU A 202 0.23 10.26 -1.44
CA LEU A 202 1.09 9.18 -1.90
C LEU A 202 1.88 8.64 -0.72
N THR A 203 1.74 7.34 -0.46
CA THR A 203 2.57 6.61 0.50
C THR A 203 3.29 5.48 -0.22
N LEU A 204 4.62 5.52 -0.22
CA LEU A 204 5.47 4.45 -0.73
C LEU A 204 6.37 3.94 0.38
N ASP A 205 6.27 2.66 0.68
CA ASP A 205 7.27 1.94 1.48
C ASP A 205 8.10 1.04 0.56
N LEU A 206 9.33 1.47 0.33
CA LEU A 206 10.32 0.84 -0.56
C LEU A 206 11.53 0.36 0.25
N SER A 207 11.32 0.07 1.54
CA SER A 207 12.37 -0.35 2.45
C SER A 207 12.97 -1.70 2.05
N GLN A 208 14.26 -1.88 2.31
CA GLN A 208 14.97 -3.12 2.05
C GLN A 208 14.93 -3.56 0.58
N MET A 209 15.01 -2.59 -0.34
CA MET A 209 15.03 -2.79 -1.79
C MET A 209 16.29 -2.19 -2.40
N LEU A 210 16.83 -2.82 -3.45
CA LEU A 210 18.03 -2.36 -4.15
C LEU A 210 17.71 -1.26 -5.17
N ILE A 211 17.08 -0.18 -4.73
CA ILE A 211 16.60 0.89 -5.62
C ILE A 211 17.72 1.83 -6.08
N GLY A 212 18.72 2.08 -5.24
CA GLY A 212 19.89 2.89 -5.55
C GLY A 212 19.59 4.28 -6.11
N GLU A 213 20.59 4.89 -6.74
CA GLU A 213 20.53 6.24 -7.28
C GLU A 213 19.58 6.35 -8.48
N THR A 214 19.68 5.45 -9.45
CA THR A 214 18.84 5.49 -10.67
C THR A 214 17.35 5.41 -10.36
N GLY A 215 16.96 4.52 -9.44
CA GLY A 215 15.57 4.37 -9.04
C GLY A 215 15.05 5.62 -8.34
N ILE A 216 15.81 6.16 -7.38
CA ILE A 216 15.45 7.40 -6.68
C ILE A 216 15.39 8.59 -7.63
N ASN A 217 16.33 8.74 -8.56
CA ASN A 217 16.33 9.84 -9.51
C ASN A 217 15.08 9.82 -10.41
N SER A 218 14.59 8.63 -10.76
CA SER A 218 13.33 8.49 -11.49
C SER A 218 12.14 8.96 -10.65
N LEU A 219 12.10 8.62 -9.36
CA LEU A 219 11.09 9.12 -8.43
C LEU A 219 11.21 10.65 -8.25
N CYS A 220 12.42 11.19 -8.13
CA CYS A 220 12.69 12.62 -8.04
C CYS A 220 12.17 13.40 -9.26
N GLN A 221 12.24 12.82 -10.46
CA GLN A 221 11.67 13.42 -11.68
C GLN A 221 10.13 13.34 -11.73
N ALA A 222 9.53 12.36 -11.05
CA ALA A 222 8.08 12.14 -11.04
C ALA A 222 7.36 13.01 -10.00
N LEU A 223 7.89 13.11 -8.77
CA LEU A 223 7.22 13.78 -7.64
C LEU A 223 6.74 15.21 -7.95
N PRO A 224 7.53 16.10 -8.60
CA PRO A 224 7.09 17.46 -8.89
C PRO A 224 5.91 17.54 -9.87
N LYS A 225 5.64 16.47 -10.63
CA LYS A 225 4.56 16.44 -11.64
C LYS A 225 3.18 16.25 -11.00
N TYR A 226 3.10 15.81 -9.75
CA TYR A 226 1.81 15.67 -9.05
C TYR A 226 1.32 17.03 -8.54
N SER A 227 0.64 17.77 -9.42
CA SER A 227 0.16 19.12 -9.12
C SER A 227 -0.81 19.21 -7.94
N LYS A 228 -1.48 18.11 -7.56
CA LYS A 228 -2.41 18.06 -6.41
C LYS A 228 -1.83 17.42 -5.15
N LEU A 229 -0.59 16.93 -5.19
CA LEU A 229 0.01 16.20 -4.07
C LEU A 229 0.18 17.13 -2.86
N SER A 230 -0.47 16.75 -1.77
CA SER A 230 -0.48 17.49 -0.51
C SER A 230 0.06 16.66 0.66
N HIS A 231 0.04 15.33 0.55
CA HIS A 231 0.59 14.43 1.56
C HIS A 231 1.52 13.43 0.90
N LEU A 232 2.76 13.35 1.40
CA LEU A 232 3.75 12.41 0.91
C LEU A 232 4.36 11.64 2.08
N THR A 233 4.31 10.32 2.00
CA THR A 233 5.06 9.43 2.88
C THR A 233 6.01 8.60 2.02
N LEU A 234 7.32 8.75 2.23
CA LEU A 234 8.35 7.96 1.60
C LEU A 234 9.17 7.25 2.68
N ILE A 235 9.08 5.93 2.70
CA ILE A 235 9.84 5.07 3.60
C ILE A 235 10.87 4.33 2.73
N LEU A 236 12.14 4.66 2.93
CA LEU A 236 13.28 4.25 2.13
C LEU A 236 14.36 3.65 3.05
N ILE A 237 13.96 2.79 3.98
CA ILE A 237 14.89 2.25 4.98
C ILE A 237 15.77 1.20 4.31
N TYR A 238 17.10 1.25 4.49
CA TYR A 238 18.01 0.25 3.92
C TYR A 238 17.81 0.08 2.40
N SER A 239 17.86 1.19 1.67
CA SER A 239 17.55 1.28 0.24
C SER A 239 18.78 1.62 -0.63
N ASN A 240 19.98 1.50 -0.05
CA ASN A 240 21.28 1.78 -0.68
C ASN A 240 21.41 3.22 -1.23
N LEU A 241 20.94 4.22 -0.47
CA LEU A 241 20.98 5.62 -0.87
C LEU A 241 22.22 6.34 -0.34
N ASN A 242 22.87 7.13 -1.19
CA ASN A 242 24.05 7.93 -0.83
C ASN A 242 23.68 9.40 -0.54
N ALA A 243 24.69 10.24 -0.29
CA ALA A 243 24.51 11.68 -0.08
C ALA A 243 23.86 12.39 -1.27
N GLN A 244 24.25 12.05 -2.51
CA GLN A 244 23.68 12.62 -3.73
C GLN A 244 22.19 12.33 -3.85
N CYS A 245 21.77 11.10 -3.54
CA CYS A 245 20.34 10.73 -3.52
C CYS A 245 19.53 11.63 -2.57
N ALA A 246 20.09 11.98 -1.41
CA ALA A 246 19.43 12.88 -0.46
C ALA A 246 19.35 14.33 -0.98
N ILE A 247 20.39 14.80 -1.68
CA ILE A 247 20.40 16.10 -2.36
C ILE A 247 19.30 16.15 -3.43
N ASP A 248 19.26 15.15 -4.31
CA ASP A 248 18.31 15.08 -5.42
C ASP A 248 16.86 14.96 -4.92
N LEU A 249 16.63 14.21 -3.84
CA LEU A 249 15.34 14.18 -3.15
C LEU A 249 14.98 15.56 -2.61
N GLY A 250 15.91 16.29 -2.00
CA GLY A 250 15.68 17.66 -1.55
C GLY A 250 15.22 18.59 -2.68
N ILE A 251 15.96 18.60 -3.79
CA ILE A 251 15.65 19.41 -4.99
C ILE A 251 14.31 19.00 -5.61
N SER A 252 13.96 17.72 -5.59
CA SER A 252 12.65 17.26 -6.05
C SER A 252 11.52 17.76 -5.14
N LEU A 253 11.69 17.61 -3.82
CA LEU A 253 10.65 17.93 -2.84
C LEU A 253 10.39 19.43 -2.74
N GLU A 254 11.39 20.30 -2.90
CA GLU A 254 11.15 21.76 -2.96
C GLU A 254 10.30 22.18 -4.16
N ASN A 255 10.23 21.34 -5.21
CA ASN A 255 9.40 21.55 -6.38
C ASN A 255 7.97 20.98 -6.24
N CYS A 256 7.68 20.27 -5.15
CA CYS A 256 6.33 19.82 -4.80
C CYS A 256 5.53 20.95 -4.13
N LYS A 257 5.10 21.96 -4.91
CA LYS A 257 4.57 23.25 -4.41
C LYS A 257 3.27 23.17 -3.58
N ASN A 258 2.58 22.04 -3.58
CA ASN A 258 1.33 21.83 -2.83
C ASN A 258 1.48 20.96 -1.58
N LEU A 259 2.69 20.50 -1.26
CA LEU A 259 2.95 19.61 -0.13
C LEU A 259 2.66 20.30 1.21
N GLN A 260 1.78 19.70 2.01
CA GLN A 260 1.35 20.18 3.33
C GLN A 260 1.82 19.27 4.46
N SER A 261 1.91 17.97 4.20
CA SER A 261 2.38 16.97 5.16
C SER A 261 3.39 16.05 4.51
N MET A 262 4.50 15.79 5.21
CA MET A 262 5.55 14.91 4.74
C MET A 262 6.05 13.99 5.85
N CYS A 263 6.15 12.71 5.53
CA CYS A 263 6.90 11.73 6.28
C CYS A 263 8.01 11.18 5.39
N LEU A 264 9.27 11.44 5.73
CA LEU A 264 10.43 10.95 5.00
C LEU A 264 11.31 10.15 5.95
N ASN A 265 11.43 8.85 5.69
CA ASN A 265 12.27 7.95 6.46
C ASN A 265 13.39 7.40 5.59
N LEU A 266 14.62 7.82 5.91
CA LEU A 266 15.85 7.44 5.22
C LEU A 266 16.80 6.67 6.15
N PHE A 267 16.27 6.04 7.20
CA PHE A 267 17.04 5.26 8.17
C PHE A 267 17.88 4.17 7.48
N SER A 268 19.08 3.89 8.00
CA SER A 268 20.01 2.93 7.39
C SER A 268 20.36 3.22 5.92
N ASN A 269 20.34 4.50 5.55
CA ASN A 269 21.07 5.20 4.48
C ASN A 269 22.59 4.96 4.42
N ASN A 270 23.26 5.51 3.42
CA ASN A 270 24.65 6.01 3.43
C ASN A 270 24.66 7.53 3.19
N ILE A 271 23.88 8.26 4.00
CA ILE A 271 23.67 9.69 3.88
C ILE A 271 24.55 10.39 4.91
N ASN A 272 25.60 11.04 4.42
CA ASN A 272 26.53 11.82 5.24
C ASN A 272 25.93 13.19 5.66
N ASP A 273 26.72 13.97 6.41
CA ASP A 273 26.32 15.29 6.88
C ASP A 273 25.98 16.27 5.74
N GLU A 274 26.65 16.17 4.59
CA GLU A 274 26.41 17.03 3.42
C GLU A 274 25.03 16.77 2.81
N GLY A 275 24.72 15.51 2.50
CA GLY A 275 23.43 15.11 1.96
C GLY A 275 22.27 15.44 2.92
N ALA A 276 22.46 15.22 4.22
CA ALA A 276 21.47 15.59 5.23
C ALA A 276 21.22 17.10 5.31
N LYS A 277 22.29 17.92 5.28
CA LYS A 277 22.20 19.39 5.30
C LYS A 277 21.51 19.93 4.05
N ALA A 278 21.86 19.40 2.88
CA ALA A 278 21.26 19.81 1.61
C ALA A 278 19.76 19.49 1.57
N LEU A 279 19.37 18.25 1.92
CA LEU A 279 17.98 17.85 2.03
C LEU A 279 17.18 18.82 2.92
N ILE A 280 17.66 19.06 4.14
CA ILE A 280 16.98 19.96 5.09
C ILE A 280 16.90 21.40 4.54
N SER A 281 17.94 21.86 3.85
CA SER A 281 17.96 23.19 3.26
C SER A 281 16.90 23.33 2.17
N SER A 282 16.75 22.34 1.29
CA SER A 282 15.67 22.31 0.29
C SER A 282 14.29 22.22 0.93
N LEU A 283 14.12 21.43 2.00
CA LEU A 283 12.82 21.31 2.69
C LEU A 283 12.32 22.63 3.29
N LYS A 284 13.22 23.59 3.59
CA LYS A 284 12.81 24.94 4.03
C LYS A 284 12.07 25.72 2.93
N ASN A 285 12.30 25.37 1.66
CA ASN A 285 11.65 26.00 0.51
C ASN A 285 10.25 25.41 0.23
N CYS A 286 9.81 24.40 0.97
CA CYS A 286 8.45 23.87 0.89
C CYS A 286 7.47 24.78 1.66
N GLU A 287 7.10 25.92 1.09
CA GLU A 287 6.33 27.00 1.76
C GLU A 287 4.99 26.57 2.38
N LYS A 288 4.33 25.53 1.84
CA LYS A 288 3.04 25.04 2.35
C LYS A 288 3.16 23.93 3.39
N LEU A 289 4.38 23.45 3.68
CA LEU A 289 4.62 22.31 4.56
C LEU A 289 4.34 22.68 6.02
N LYS A 290 3.34 22.03 6.62
CA LYS A 290 2.91 22.23 8.01
C LYS A 290 3.33 21.10 8.93
N VAL A 291 3.42 19.88 8.38
CA VAL A 291 3.77 18.67 9.12
C VAL A 291 4.99 18.04 8.46
N LEU A 292 6.08 17.91 9.21
CA LEU A 292 7.27 17.19 8.78
C LEU A 292 7.64 16.15 9.84
N GLN A 293 7.69 14.89 9.41
CA GLN A 293 8.35 13.80 10.11
C GLN A 293 9.56 13.40 9.27
N LEU A 294 10.76 13.62 9.80
CA LEU A 294 12.00 13.30 9.11
C LEU A 294 12.82 12.36 9.98
N THR A 295 13.12 11.17 9.45
CA THR A 295 14.02 10.19 10.08
C THR A 295 15.28 10.07 9.24
N LEU A 296 16.36 10.62 9.77
CA LEU A 296 17.72 10.50 9.24
C LEU A 296 18.54 9.86 10.37
N ALA A 297 18.93 8.60 10.24
CA ALA A 297 19.87 8.04 11.20
C ALA A 297 20.92 7.14 10.53
N GLN A 298 22.16 7.48 10.84
CA GLN A 298 23.36 6.66 10.73
C GLN A 298 24.30 7.04 11.87
N LYS A 299 25.20 6.13 12.25
CA LYS A 299 26.28 6.36 13.22
C LYS A 299 27.25 7.50 12.84
N GLN A 300 27.20 8.00 11.60
CA GLN A 300 28.17 8.94 11.03
C GLN A 300 27.73 10.42 11.03
N ILE A 301 26.48 10.74 11.42
CA ILE A 301 25.98 12.13 11.45
C ILE A 301 26.42 12.80 12.76
N LYS A 302 27.38 13.73 12.70
CA LYS A 302 28.03 14.30 13.91
C LYS A 302 27.33 15.51 14.51
N TYR A 303 26.34 16.10 13.82
CA TYR A 303 25.73 17.36 14.24
C TYR A 303 24.38 17.15 14.94
N LYS A 304 24.38 16.85 16.24
CA LYS A 304 23.13 16.74 17.03
C LYS A 304 22.47 18.09 17.34
N ASN A 305 23.20 19.20 17.39
CA ASN A 305 22.71 20.42 18.03
C ASN A 305 22.12 21.48 17.07
N THR A 306 22.31 21.37 15.76
CA THR A 306 21.76 22.34 14.78
C THR A 306 20.33 21.97 14.31
N PHE A 307 19.85 20.77 14.66
CA PHE A 307 18.66 20.14 14.05
C PHE A 307 17.35 20.42 14.82
N TYR A 308 17.41 20.86 16.07
CA TYR A 308 16.23 20.94 16.94
C TYR A 308 15.29 22.14 16.71
N LYS A 309 15.66 23.10 15.86
CA LYS A 309 14.99 24.41 15.84
C LYS A 309 13.86 24.61 14.83
N LEU A 310 13.52 23.64 13.97
CA LEU A 310 12.52 23.87 12.91
C LEU A 310 11.38 22.86 12.80
N PHE A 311 11.58 21.58 13.14
CA PHE A 311 10.52 20.57 13.04
C PHE A 311 10.74 19.47 14.09
N LYS A 312 9.70 18.68 14.39
CA LYS A 312 9.77 17.52 15.30
C LYS A 312 10.59 16.41 14.62
N ILE A 313 11.91 16.60 14.53
CA ILE A 313 12.86 15.62 14.02
C ILE A 313 13.06 14.59 15.13
N VAL A 314 12.63 13.35 14.88
CA VAL A 314 12.90 12.23 15.79
C VAL A 314 14.17 11.55 15.30
N ILE A 315 15.29 11.84 15.94
CA ILE A 315 16.56 11.13 15.71
C ILE A 315 16.62 9.96 16.70
N TYR A 316 16.41 8.73 16.21
CA TYR A 316 16.65 7.53 17.00
C TYR A 316 18.15 7.24 17.10
N LYS A 317 18.60 6.75 18.28
CA LYS A 317 19.99 6.43 18.59
C LYS A 317 20.47 5.16 17.90
#